data_AF-B4M687-F1
#
_entry.id   AF-B4M687-F1
#
_cell.length_a   1.000
_cell.length_b   1.000
_cell.length_c   1.000
_cell.angle_alpha   90.00
_cell.angle_beta   90.00
_cell.angle_gamma   90.00
#
_symmetry.space_group_name_H-M   'P 1'
#
loop_
_entity.id
_entity.type
_entity.pdbx_description
1 polymer ?
#
loop_
_entity_poly.entity_id
_entity_poly.type
_entity_poly.pdbx_seq_one_letter_code
_entity_poly.pdbx_strand_id
1 'polypeptide(L)'
;MFQLHILLLCALFLIVIGVGCAQIAYVEDADIDKRKINLEGRKPLYSPARCARYQLLYPGDQLNDWICDCAPAALYHPETDACYPAYRQGPCNETEMLVLYKEKIIPECVSNPCRQDGHFLIRDKCFEFGNVNNSNNPCPNKEYTYVLGVNPKTLMVDCVQLSMQLETRISEQEPNQPVAPPDYHIELAEKCLRGSRLSTQGRCAAAP
;
A
#
# COMPACT_ATOMS: atom_id res chain seq x y z
N MET A 1 32.55 -27.94 34.27
CA MET A 1 32.85 -26.92 33.25
C MET A 1 32.07 -27.11 31.96
N PHE A 2 31.97 -28.33 31.39
CA PHE A 2 31.20 -28.58 30.15
C PHE A 2 29.71 -28.19 30.21
N GLN A 3 29.01 -28.48 31.31
CA GLN A 3 27.58 -28.12 31.44
C GLN A 3 27.32 -26.61 31.49
N LEU A 4 28.24 -25.83 32.07
CA LEU A 4 28.11 -24.38 32.14
C LEU A 4 28.30 -23.74 30.74
N HIS A 5 29.22 -24.28 29.94
CA HIS A 5 29.43 -23.84 28.56
C HIS A 5 28.26 -24.18 27.64
N ILE A 6 27.63 -25.35 27.82
CA ILE A 6 26.44 -25.75 27.06
C ILE A 6 25.25 -24.83 27.40
N LEU A 7 25.04 -24.51 28.69
CA LEU A 7 24.01 -23.56 29.13
C LEU A 7 24.24 -22.15 28.57
N LEU A 8 25.49 -21.68 28.57
CA LEU A 8 25.85 -20.38 27.97
C LEU A 8 25.63 -20.36 26.46
N LEU A 9 25.96 -21.43 25.75
CA LEU A 9 25.73 -21.56 24.31
C LEU A 9 24.23 -21.60 23.97
N CYS A 10 23.42 -22.34 24.74
CA CYS A 10 21.97 -22.34 24.56
C CYS A 10 21.34 -20.98 24.85
N ALA A 11 21.79 -20.26 25.88
CA ALA A 11 21.32 -18.91 26.18
C ALA A 11 21.70 -17.93 25.05
N LEU A 12 22.93 -18.01 24.53
CA LEU A 12 23.37 -17.21 23.38
C LEU A 12 22.54 -17.51 22.13
N PHE A 13 22.24 -18.78 21.87
CA PHE A 13 21.42 -19.18 20.72
C PHE A 13 19.98 -18.66 20.83
N LEU A 14 19.38 -18.69 22.02
CA LEU A 14 18.05 -18.11 22.28
C LEU A 14 18.04 -16.58 22.11
N ILE A 15 19.10 -15.90 22.55
CA ILE A 15 19.25 -14.44 22.37
C ILE A 15 19.39 -14.10 20.87
N VAL A 16 20.18 -14.85 20.11
CA VAL A 16 20.38 -14.63 18.66
C VAL A 16 19.08 -14.85 17.87
N ILE A 17 18.27 -15.86 18.21
CA ILE A 17 16.96 -16.09 17.59
C ILE A 17 15.99 -14.94 17.92
N GLY A 18 16.01 -14.40 19.14
CA GLY A 18 15.16 -13.27 19.54
C GLY A 18 15.48 -11.96 18.80
N VAL A 19 16.74 -11.76 18.38
CA VAL A 19 17.18 -10.58 17.62
C VAL A 19 16.88 -10.70 16.12
N GLY A 20 16.65 -11.91 15.60
CA GLY A 20 16.39 -12.18 14.18
C GLY A 20 15.03 -11.70 13.65
N CYS A 21 14.10 -11.31 14.53
CA CYS A 21 12.82 -10.71 14.13
C CYS A 21 12.92 -9.19 13.94
N ALA A 22 14.06 -8.70 13.44
CA ALA A 22 14.25 -7.30 13.12
C ALA A 22 13.37 -6.88 11.92
N GLN A 23 12.21 -6.32 12.25
CA GLN A 23 11.76 -4.98 11.81
C GLN A 23 11.78 -4.66 10.31
N ILE A 24 11.34 -5.57 9.44
CA ILE A 24 11.01 -5.20 8.07
C ILE A 24 9.66 -4.45 8.13
N ALA A 25 9.71 -3.14 7.93
CA ALA A 25 8.52 -2.30 7.78
C ALA A 25 8.45 -1.83 6.33
N TYR A 26 7.25 -1.87 5.76
CA TYR A 26 7.02 -1.51 4.35
C TYR A 26 6.48 -0.08 4.28
N VAL A 27 6.96 0.68 3.29
CA VAL A 27 6.47 2.03 3.03
C VAL A 27 5.06 1.94 2.44
N GLU A 28 4.11 2.62 3.05
CA GLU A 28 2.76 2.80 2.52
C GLU A 28 2.61 4.21 1.96
N ASP A 29 2.05 4.34 0.76
CA ASP A 29 1.73 5.64 0.17
C ASP A 29 0.44 6.19 0.78
N ALA A 30 0.57 6.81 1.94
CA ALA A 30 -0.48 7.63 2.54
C ALA A 30 -0.42 9.07 2.01
N ASP A 31 -1.57 9.73 1.93
CA ASP A 31 -1.65 11.16 1.62
C ASP A 31 -1.29 11.98 2.86
N ILE A 32 -0.01 12.34 2.99
CA ILE A 32 0.49 13.10 4.14
C ILE A 32 0.40 14.60 3.84
N ASP A 33 -0.04 15.38 4.83
CA ASP A 33 0.05 16.83 4.76
C ASP A 33 1.52 17.28 4.70
N LYS A 34 1.93 17.73 3.51
CA LYS A 34 3.27 18.27 3.22
C LYS A 34 3.63 19.50 4.06
N ARG A 35 2.69 20.07 4.82
CA ARG A 35 2.90 21.23 5.70
C ARG A 35 3.54 20.90 7.04
N LYS A 36 3.67 19.62 7.43
CA LYS A 36 4.41 19.24 8.64
C LYS A 36 5.92 19.33 8.39
N ILE A 37 6.53 20.41 8.90
CA ILE A 37 7.94 20.78 8.73
C ILE A 37 8.91 19.66 9.16
N ASN A 38 8.50 18.81 10.12
CA ASN A 38 9.36 17.79 10.72
C ASN A 38 9.27 16.41 10.05
N LEU A 39 8.58 16.28 8.91
CA LEU A 39 8.45 15.00 8.23
C LEU A 39 9.73 14.59 7.50
N GLU A 40 10.55 15.51 7.00
CA GLU A 40 11.80 15.22 6.27
C GLU A 40 11.69 14.09 5.21
N GLY A 41 10.52 13.93 4.59
CA GLY A 41 10.27 12.84 3.63
C GLY A 41 10.00 11.46 4.24
N ARG A 42 9.91 11.34 5.57
CA ARG A 42 9.45 10.12 6.27
C ARG A 42 8.00 9.83 5.88
N LYS A 43 7.74 8.59 5.43
CA LYS A 43 6.40 8.08 5.09
C LYS A 43 5.91 7.10 6.16
N PRO A 44 4.58 6.93 6.33
CA PRO A 44 4.01 5.92 7.19
C PRO A 44 4.47 4.52 6.79
N LEU A 45 4.71 3.69 7.80
CA LEU A 45 5.20 2.35 7.60
C LEU A 45 4.21 1.32 8.14
N TYR A 46 4.00 0.25 7.39
CA TYR A 46 3.34 -0.94 7.90
C TYR A 46 4.32 -1.71 8.81
N SER A 47 3.99 -1.81 10.10
CA SER A 47 4.82 -2.48 11.12
C SER A 47 3.94 -3.28 12.09
N PRO A 48 3.51 -4.50 11.73
CA PRO A 48 2.58 -5.30 12.54
C PRO A 48 3.18 -5.78 13.88
N ALA A 49 4.51 -5.72 14.02
CA ALA A 49 5.18 -5.99 15.29
C ALA A 49 5.08 -4.82 16.29
N ARG A 50 4.75 -3.60 15.82
CA ARG A 50 4.73 -2.37 16.63
C ARG A 50 3.34 -1.73 16.73
N CYS A 51 2.58 -1.75 15.65
CA CYS A 51 1.24 -1.15 15.59
C CYS A 51 0.16 -2.22 15.47
N ALA A 52 -1.01 -1.92 16.03
CA ALA A 52 -2.14 -2.84 16.00
C ALA A 52 -2.72 -2.96 14.58
N ARG A 53 -3.73 -3.83 14.41
CA ARG A 53 -4.42 -3.97 13.12
C ARG A 53 -5.04 -2.62 12.72
N TYR A 54 -5.00 -2.34 11.42
CA TYR A 54 -5.52 -1.10 10.81
C TYR A 54 -4.85 0.18 11.31
N GLN A 55 -3.62 0.07 11.82
CA GLN A 55 -2.76 1.19 12.15
C GLN A 55 -1.48 1.15 11.31
N LEU A 56 -0.90 2.32 11.07
CA LEU A 56 0.44 2.48 10.51
C LEU A 56 1.33 3.21 11.51
N LEU A 57 2.62 3.02 11.36
CA LEU A 57 3.63 3.74 12.11
C LEU A 57 3.90 5.07 11.42
N TYR A 58 3.35 6.16 11.96
CA TYR A 58 3.51 7.52 11.47
C TYR A 58 4.73 8.19 12.09
N PRO A 59 5.43 9.07 11.34
CA PRO A 59 6.47 9.91 11.92
C PRO A 59 5.83 10.92 12.89
N GLY A 60 6.33 10.95 14.12
CA GLY A 60 5.93 11.91 15.15
C GLY A 60 6.52 13.30 14.94
N ASP A 61 6.22 14.20 15.85
CA ASP A 61 6.59 15.62 15.73
C ASP A 61 8.08 15.87 16.00
N GLN A 62 8.79 14.91 16.61
CA GLN A 62 10.25 14.96 16.76
C GLN A 62 10.97 14.11 15.70
N LEU A 63 12.25 14.42 15.47
CA LEU A 63 13.08 13.80 14.42
C LEU A 63 13.07 12.27 14.44
N ASN A 64 13.08 11.67 15.63
CA ASN A 64 13.12 10.22 15.83
C ASN A 64 11.86 9.65 16.48
N ASP A 65 10.81 10.46 16.59
CA ASP A 65 9.55 10.02 17.16
C ASP A 65 8.70 9.29 16.11
N TRP A 66 8.00 8.26 16.55
CA TRP A 66 7.13 7.41 15.74
C TRP A 66 5.93 6.98 16.56
N ILE A 67 4.74 7.25 16.04
CA ILE A 67 3.46 6.97 16.69
C ILE A 67 2.61 6.05 15.84
N CYS A 68 1.90 5.13 16.48
CA CYS A 68 0.88 4.34 15.77
C CYS A 68 -0.40 5.16 15.67
N ASP A 69 -0.93 5.28 14.47
CA ASP A 69 -2.21 5.96 14.20
C ASP A 69 -2.99 5.16 13.15
N CYS A 70 -4.29 5.42 13.04
CA CYS A 70 -5.15 4.71 12.10
C CYS A 70 -4.65 4.84 10.66
N ALA A 71 -4.67 3.71 9.95
CA ALA A 71 -4.34 3.68 8.53
C ALA A 71 -5.30 4.57 7.70
N PRO A 72 -4.92 5.00 6.49
CA PRO A 72 -5.82 5.75 5.62
C PRO A 72 -7.18 5.05 5.46
N ALA A 73 -8.26 5.83 5.55
CA ALA A 73 -9.65 5.33 5.54
C ALA A 73 -10.03 4.35 6.67
N ALA A 74 -9.24 4.27 7.75
CA ALA A 74 -9.63 3.65 9.00
C ALA A 74 -10.06 4.71 10.03
N LEU A 75 -11.02 4.35 10.88
CA LEU A 75 -11.65 5.19 11.89
C LEU A 75 -11.27 4.70 13.27
N TYR A 76 -10.85 5.62 14.15
CA TYR A 76 -10.63 5.34 15.56
C TYR A 76 -11.98 5.18 16.28
N HIS A 77 -12.16 4.06 16.98
CA HIS A 77 -13.34 3.79 17.80
C HIS A 77 -12.98 3.88 19.30
N PRO A 78 -13.45 4.92 20.02
CA PRO A 78 -13.01 5.19 21.39
C PRO A 78 -13.30 4.09 22.41
N GLU A 79 -14.42 3.38 22.29
CA GLU A 79 -14.83 2.39 23.30
C GLU A 79 -13.95 1.13 23.27
N THR A 80 -13.42 0.78 22.10
CA THR A 80 -12.55 -0.38 21.89
C THR A 80 -11.07 -0.01 21.85
N ASP A 81 -10.75 1.29 21.85
CA ASP A 81 -9.39 1.82 21.70
C ASP A 81 -8.64 1.21 20.48
N ALA A 82 -9.32 1.19 19.32
CA ALA A 82 -8.83 0.51 18.13
C ALA A 82 -9.31 1.19 16.85
N CYS A 83 -8.58 0.96 15.75
CA CYS A 83 -8.92 1.45 14.42
C CYS A 83 -9.68 0.38 13.62
N TYR A 84 -10.65 0.79 12.81
CA TYR A 84 -11.41 -0.10 11.93
C TYR A 84 -11.62 0.56 10.57
N PRO A 85 -11.58 -0.18 9.45
CA PRO A 85 -11.84 0.42 8.15
C PRO A 85 -13.26 1.02 8.09
N ALA A 86 -13.39 2.22 7.54
CA ALA A 86 -14.70 2.86 7.33
C ALA A 86 -15.59 2.01 6.42
N TYR A 87 -16.90 2.05 6.65
CA TYR A 87 -17.92 1.26 5.93
C TYR A 87 -17.71 -0.26 6.00
N ARG A 88 -16.94 -0.74 6.98
CA ARG A 88 -16.87 -2.14 7.37
C ARG A 88 -17.58 -2.36 8.69
N GLN A 89 -17.89 -3.62 9.02
CA GLN A 89 -18.55 -3.98 10.27
C GLN A 89 -17.80 -3.45 11.49
N GLY A 90 -16.48 -3.67 11.56
CA GLY A 90 -15.67 -3.19 12.68
C GLY A 90 -16.20 -3.69 14.05
N PRO A 91 -16.43 -2.79 15.02
CA PRO A 91 -16.99 -3.14 16.34
C PRO A 91 -18.53 -3.19 16.34
N CYS A 92 -19.19 -2.89 15.22
CA CYS A 92 -20.65 -2.85 15.13
C CYS A 92 -21.28 -4.25 15.10
N ASN A 93 -22.59 -4.33 15.32
CA ASN A 93 -23.31 -5.60 15.26
C ASN A 93 -23.32 -6.17 13.84
N GLU A 94 -23.76 -7.42 13.73
CA GLU A 94 -24.03 -8.03 12.43
C GLU A 94 -24.97 -7.14 11.61
N THR A 95 -24.70 -7.01 10.31
CA THR A 95 -25.44 -6.15 9.36
C THR A 95 -25.31 -4.65 9.58
N GLU A 96 -24.47 -4.19 10.51
CA GLU A 96 -24.11 -2.77 10.66
C GLU A 96 -22.72 -2.49 10.08
N MET A 97 -22.44 -1.21 9.87
CA MET A 97 -21.14 -0.71 9.42
C MET A 97 -20.76 0.56 10.16
N LEU A 98 -19.45 0.74 10.36
CA LEU A 98 -18.88 1.90 11.04
C LEU A 98 -18.71 3.07 10.06
N VAL A 99 -19.33 4.22 10.35
CA VAL A 99 -19.30 5.40 9.48
C VAL A 99 -18.98 6.65 10.28
N LEU A 100 -18.13 7.53 9.74
CA LEU A 100 -17.89 8.86 10.28
C LEU A 100 -18.41 9.91 9.30
N TYR A 101 -19.58 10.47 9.58
CA TYR A 101 -20.13 11.57 8.77
C TYR A 101 -19.31 12.85 8.95
N LYS A 102 -19.23 13.67 7.90
CA LYS A 102 -18.43 14.91 7.88
C LYS A 102 -18.69 15.88 9.04
N GLU A 103 -19.91 15.92 9.54
CA GLU A 103 -20.35 16.80 10.64
C GLU A 103 -20.09 16.19 12.04
N LYS A 104 -19.53 14.97 12.10
CA LYS A 104 -19.32 14.20 13.32
C LYS A 104 -17.83 14.03 13.58
N ILE A 105 -17.50 13.84 14.85
CA ILE A 105 -16.13 13.60 15.33
C ILE A 105 -15.98 12.14 15.80
N ILE A 106 -17.07 11.53 16.26
CA ILE A 106 -17.11 10.15 16.74
C ILE A 106 -17.84 9.31 15.67
N PRO A 107 -17.28 8.16 15.26
CA PRO A 107 -17.94 7.28 14.30
C PRO A 107 -19.17 6.60 14.91
N GLU A 108 -20.16 6.31 14.08
CA GLU A 108 -21.43 5.71 14.47
C GLU A 108 -21.62 4.37 13.73
N CYS A 109 -22.25 3.41 14.41
CA CYS A 109 -22.72 2.18 13.78
C CYS A 109 -24.06 2.45 13.10
N VAL A 110 -24.12 2.20 11.79
CA VAL A 110 -25.34 2.38 11.00
C VAL A 110 -25.70 1.09 10.28
N SER A 111 -26.98 0.88 10.02
CA SER A 111 -27.43 -0.29 9.27
C SER A 111 -26.84 -0.31 7.87
N ASN A 112 -26.27 -1.44 7.47
CA ASN A 112 -25.84 -1.70 6.10
C ASN A 112 -27.03 -2.25 5.30
N PRO A 113 -27.56 -1.52 4.30
CA PRO A 113 -28.69 -1.99 3.48
C PRO A 113 -28.42 -3.31 2.75
N CYS A 114 -27.15 -3.61 2.46
CA CYS A 114 -26.75 -4.86 1.82
C CYS A 114 -26.68 -6.05 2.78
N ARG A 115 -26.76 -5.82 4.10
CA ARG A 115 -26.67 -6.84 5.16
C ARG A 115 -25.46 -7.76 5.05
N GLN A 116 -24.41 -7.31 4.37
CA GLN A 116 -23.19 -8.07 4.11
C GLN A 116 -22.00 -7.13 4.24
N ASP A 117 -21.04 -7.49 5.09
CA ASP A 117 -19.82 -6.69 5.26
C ASP A 117 -19.07 -6.55 3.93
N GLY A 118 -18.42 -5.40 3.76
CA GLY A 118 -17.69 -5.09 2.53
C GLY A 118 -18.54 -4.77 1.31
N HIS A 119 -19.86 -4.63 1.47
CA HIS A 119 -20.77 -4.23 0.41
C HIS A 119 -21.41 -2.88 0.69
N PHE A 120 -21.61 -2.10 -0.37
CA PHE A 120 -22.22 -0.79 -0.32
C PHE A 120 -23.32 -0.65 -1.39
N LEU A 121 -24.43 0.00 -1.02
CA LEU A 121 -25.60 0.14 -1.88
C LEU A 121 -25.47 1.37 -2.79
N ILE A 122 -25.60 1.16 -4.11
CA ILE A 122 -25.68 2.23 -5.12
C ILE A 122 -26.84 1.93 -6.05
N ARG A 123 -27.84 2.83 -6.12
CA ARG A 123 -29.03 2.70 -6.99
C ARG A 123 -29.66 1.29 -6.91
N ASP A 124 -29.93 0.84 -5.70
CA ASP A 124 -30.56 -0.45 -5.39
C ASP A 124 -29.74 -1.71 -5.73
N LYS A 125 -28.46 -1.56 -6.06
CA LYS A 125 -27.54 -2.67 -6.25
C LYS A 125 -26.40 -2.62 -5.24
N CYS A 126 -26.10 -3.75 -4.63
CA CYS A 126 -24.97 -3.92 -3.73
C CYS A 126 -23.68 -4.19 -4.52
N PHE A 127 -22.66 -3.40 -4.25
CA PHE A 127 -21.34 -3.52 -4.85
C PHE A 127 -20.31 -3.80 -3.76
N GLU A 128 -19.38 -4.70 -4.07
CA GLU A 128 -18.29 -5.06 -3.18
C GLU A 128 -17.16 -4.03 -3.29
N PHE A 129 -16.60 -3.61 -2.14
CA PHE A 129 -15.42 -2.75 -2.10
C PHE A 129 -14.20 -3.47 -2.72
N GLY A 130 -13.38 -2.73 -3.47
CA GLY A 130 -12.15 -3.26 -4.07
C GLY A 130 -12.37 -4.18 -5.27
N ASN A 131 -13.62 -4.37 -5.73
CA ASN A 131 -13.90 -5.29 -6.82
C ASN A 131 -13.41 -4.74 -8.17
N VAL A 132 -12.43 -5.41 -8.77
CA VAL A 132 -11.85 -5.05 -10.08
C VAL A 132 -12.64 -5.60 -11.28
N ASN A 133 -13.63 -6.47 -11.05
CA ASN A 133 -14.40 -7.07 -12.12
C ASN A 133 -15.30 -6.03 -12.79
N ASN A 134 -15.13 -5.85 -14.10
CA ASN A 134 -15.88 -4.87 -14.88
C ASN A 134 -17.41 -5.01 -14.78
N SER A 135 -17.96 -6.21 -14.58
CA SER A 135 -19.42 -6.37 -14.46
C SER A 135 -19.98 -5.97 -13.09
N ASN A 136 -19.14 -5.93 -12.05
CA ASN A 136 -19.54 -5.65 -10.67
C ASN A 136 -18.77 -4.51 -10.02
N ASN A 137 -18.14 -3.66 -10.83
CA ASN A 137 -17.50 -2.43 -10.41
C ASN A 137 -18.32 -1.22 -10.91
N PRO A 138 -18.85 -0.37 -10.01
CA PRO A 138 -19.66 0.79 -10.37
C PRO A 138 -18.83 1.98 -10.87
N CYS A 139 -17.51 1.95 -10.71
CA CYS A 139 -16.65 3.08 -11.01
C CYS A 139 -16.39 3.29 -12.51
N PRO A 140 -16.29 4.56 -12.96
CA PRO A 140 -15.85 4.89 -14.32
C PRO A 140 -14.34 4.58 -14.48
N ASN A 141 -13.89 4.47 -15.73
CA ASN A 141 -12.48 4.30 -16.10
C ASN A 141 -11.78 3.07 -15.47
N LYS A 142 -12.40 1.91 -15.66
CA LYS A 142 -11.92 0.61 -15.14
C LYS A 142 -10.51 0.23 -15.61
N GLU A 143 -10.11 0.77 -16.76
CA GLU A 143 -8.76 0.63 -17.35
C GLU A 143 -7.65 1.21 -16.46
N TYR A 144 -7.98 2.17 -15.58
CA TYR A 144 -7.04 2.78 -14.63
C TYR A 144 -7.20 2.25 -13.20
N THR A 145 -7.73 1.03 -13.05
CA THR A 145 -7.85 0.32 -11.77
C THR A 145 -8.59 1.11 -10.68
N TYR A 146 -9.57 1.93 -11.08
CA TYR A 146 -10.51 2.54 -10.13
C TYR A 146 -11.49 1.51 -9.63
N VAL A 147 -11.63 1.41 -8.31
CA VAL A 147 -12.56 0.51 -7.63
C VAL A 147 -13.40 1.29 -6.64
N LEU A 148 -14.55 0.72 -6.29
CA LEU A 148 -15.33 1.23 -5.17
C LEU A 148 -14.49 1.10 -3.90
N GLY A 149 -14.26 2.22 -3.21
CA GLY A 149 -13.45 2.28 -1.99
C GLY A 149 -13.89 3.42 -1.10
N VAL A 150 -13.04 3.77 -0.14
CA VAL A 150 -13.26 4.91 0.74
C VAL A 150 -12.15 5.93 0.49
N ASN A 151 -12.54 7.17 0.23
CA ASN A 151 -11.59 8.25 0.03
C ASN A 151 -10.97 8.64 1.39
N PRO A 152 -9.64 8.56 1.57
CA PRO A 152 -9.02 8.76 2.88
C PRO A 152 -9.10 10.22 3.38
N LYS A 153 -9.40 11.20 2.51
CA LYS A 153 -9.56 12.60 2.90
C LYS A 153 -10.96 12.94 3.37
N THR A 154 -11.96 12.42 2.67
CA THR A 154 -13.38 12.72 2.96
C THR A 154 -14.00 11.68 3.88
N LEU A 155 -13.36 10.51 4.02
CA LEU A 155 -13.86 9.32 4.73
C LEU A 155 -15.22 8.85 4.20
N MET A 156 -15.55 9.19 2.96
CA MET A 156 -16.78 8.81 2.26
C MET A 156 -16.49 7.75 1.19
N VAL A 157 -17.51 6.97 0.83
CA VAL A 157 -17.42 6.03 -0.29
C VAL A 157 -17.22 6.80 -1.60
N ASP A 158 -16.23 6.36 -2.39
CA ASP A 158 -15.83 7.00 -3.64
C ASP A 158 -15.17 5.98 -4.58
N CYS A 159 -14.89 6.40 -5.81
CA CYS A 159 -14.06 5.66 -6.73
C CYS A 159 -12.58 6.00 -6.49
N VAL A 160 -11.87 5.07 -5.86
CA VAL A 160 -10.47 5.23 -5.52
C VAL A 160 -9.60 4.43 -6.48
N GLN A 161 -8.44 4.99 -6.83
CA GLN A 161 -7.48 4.29 -7.66
C GLN A 161 -6.72 3.29 -6.78
N LEU A 162 -6.68 2.01 -7.18
CA LEU A 162 -5.74 1.08 -6.57
C LEU A 162 -4.32 1.54 -6.93
N SER A 163 -3.51 1.80 -5.91
CA SER A 163 -2.11 2.21 -6.04
C SER A 163 -1.28 1.08 -6.64
N MET A 164 -1.36 0.85 -7.95
CA MET A 164 -0.30 0.17 -8.68
C MET A 164 0.73 1.24 -9.05
N GLN A 165 1.65 1.53 -8.14
CA GLN A 165 2.95 2.05 -8.58
C GLN A 165 3.63 0.93 -9.37
N LEU A 166 3.29 0.78 -10.64
CA LEU A 166 4.27 0.30 -11.60
C LEU A 166 5.04 1.53 -12.06
N GLU A 167 6.03 1.94 -11.27
CA GLU A 167 7.15 2.70 -11.81
C GLU A 167 7.89 1.76 -12.78
N THR A 168 7.42 1.72 -14.02
CA THR A 168 8.24 1.21 -15.11
C THR A 168 9.18 2.33 -15.55
N ARG A 169 10.32 1.96 -16.14
CA ARG A 169 11.33 2.89 -16.72
C ARG A 169 10.79 3.95 -17.69
N ILE A 170 9.49 3.94 -18.00
CA ILE A 170 8.79 4.81 -18.94
C ILE A 170 8.25 6.08 -18.25
N SER A 171 8.07 6.10 -16.92
CA SER A 171 7.38 7.20 -16.24
C SER A 171 8.25 8.40 -15.83
N GLU A 172 9.56 8.40 -16.10
CA GLU A 172 10.34 9.64 -16.09
C GLU A 172 10.32 10.28 -17.48
N GLN A 173 9.28 11.06 -17.74
CA GLN A 173 9.26 11.99 -18.85
C GLN A 173 9.28 13.41 -18.28
N GLU A 174 10.45 13.82 -17.78
CA GLU A 174 10.78 15.24 -17.70
C GLU A 174 10.78 15.86 -19.12
N PRO A 175 10.50 17.17 -19.29
CA PRO A 175 10.35 17.80 -20.61
C PRO A 175 11.63 17.86 -21.44
N ASN A 176 12.75 17.33 -20.94
CA ASN A 176 14.06 17.31 -21.60
C ASN A 176 14.68 15.91 -21.56
N GLN A 177 13.95 14.88 -22.00
CA GLN A 177 14.56 13.58 -22.21
C GLN A 177 15.67 13.68 -23.28
N PRO A 178 16.91 13.24 -22.98
CA PRO A 178 17.93 13.12 -24.00
C PRO A 178 17.47 12.08 -25.01
N VAL A 179 17.27 12.52 -26.26
CA VAL A 179 16.97 11.63 -27.38
C VAL A 179 18.12 10.63 -27.48
N ALA A 180 17.81 9.34 -27.36
CA ALA A 180 18.82 8.29 -27.52
C ALA A 180 19.50 8.49 -28.88
N PRO A 181 20.85 8.43 -28.98
CA PRO A 181 21.53 8.56 -30.25
C PRO A 181 20.96 7.56 -31.26
N PRO A 182 20.92 7.89 -32.55
CA PRO A 182 20.26 7.06 -33.57
C PRO A 182 20.76 5.61 -33.62
N ASP A 183 21.98 5.35 -33.14
CA ASP A 183 22.59 4.02 -33.00
C ASP A 183 21.88 3.10 -32.00
N TYR A 184 20.97 3.63 -31.17
CA TYR A 184 20.23 2.89 -30.15
C TYR A 184 18.81 2.47 -30.57
N HIS A 185 18.38 2.81 -31.80
CA HIS A 185 17.11 2.31 -32.31
C HIS A 185 17.26 0.84 -32.73
N ILE A 186 16.67 -0.06 -31.94
CA ILE A 186 16.69 -1.52 -32.17
C ILE A 186 16.14 -1.90 -33.56
N GLU A 187 15.28 -1.07 -34.12
CA GLU A 187 14.71 -1.23 -35.47
C GLU A 187 15.75 -1.03 -36.58
N LEU A 188 16.83 -0.29 -36.31
CA LEU A 188 17.98 -0.08 -37.19
C LEU A 188 19.10 -1.10 -36.94
N ALA A 189 19.00 -1.91 -35.88
CA ALA A 189 20.02 -2.91 -35.56
C ALA A 189 19.99 -4.06 -36.57
N GLU A 190 21.15 -4.37 -37.15
CA GLU A 190 21.31 -5.44 -38.14
C GLU A 190 21.00 -6.80 -37.48
N LYS A 191 20.00 -7.51 -38.00
CA LYS A 191 19.63 -8.84 -37.49
C LYS A 191 20.68 -9.87 -37.90
N CYS A 192 21.32 -10.50 -36.93
CA CYS A 192 22.32 -11.52 -37.20
C CYS A 192 21.72 -12.79 -37.81
N LEU A 193 22.54 -13.51 -38.59
CA LEU A 193 22.23 -14.83 -39.12
C LEU A 193 21.83 -15.80 -37.98
N ARG A 194 20.95 -16.75 -38.29
CA ARG A 194 20.52 -17.79 -37.34
C ARG A 194 21.74 -18.56 -36.82
N GLY A 195 21.98 -18.48 -35.50
CA GLY A 195 23.11 -19.12 -34.82
C GLY A 195 24.23 -18.15 -34.42
N SER A 196 24.19 -16.89 -34.85
CA SER A 196 25.19 -15.87 -34.50
C SER A 196 24.75 -15.00 -33.33
N ARG A 197 25.71 -14.47 -32.56
CA ARG A 197 25.47 -13.60 -31.40
C ARG A 197 25.76 -12.13 -31.75
N LEU A 198 24.93 -11.22 -31.22
CA LEU A 198 25.17 -9.78 -31.26
C LEU A 198 26.40 -9.42 -30.39
N SER A 199 27.31 -8.62 -30.95
CA SER A 199 28.39 -7.96 -30.22
C SER A 199 27.84 -6.81 -29.36
N THR A 200 28.59 -6.41 -28.33
CA THR A 200 28.22 -5.38 -27.34
C THR A 200 27.97 -3.98 -27.95
N GLN A 201 28.28 -3.79 -29.23
CA GLN A 201 28.12 -2.54 -29.98
C GLN A 201 27.03 -2.64 -31.06
N GLY A 202 26.09 -3.59 -30.96
CA GLY A 202 24.97 -3.72 -31.90
C GLY A 202 25.34 -4.25 -33.28
N ARG A 203 26.58 -4.76 -33.46
CA ARG A 203 27.05 -5.42 -34.70
C ARG A 203 27.05 -6.93 -34.54
N CYS A 204 26.83 -7.67 -35.61
CA CYS A 204 26.96 -9.12 -35.57
C CYS A 204 28.42 -9.53 -35.45
N ALA A 205 28.73 -10.43 -34.52
CA ALA A 205 30.04 -11.06 -34.51
C ALA A 205 30.19 -11.90 -35.80
N ALA A 206 31.31 -11.73 -36.50
CA ALA A 206 31.65 -12.63 -37.61
C ALA A 206 31.72 -14.06 -37.04
N ALA A 207 31.09 -15.01 -37.72
CA ALA A 207 31.24 -16.41 -37.37
C ALA A 207 32.73 -16.79 -37.48
N PRO A 208 33.29 -17.58 -36.55
CA PRO A 208 34.64 -18.10 -36.70
C PRO A 208 34.78 -18.98 -37.95
#